data_AF-A0A522EAP3-F1
#
_entry.id   AF-A0A522EAP3-F1
#
_cell.length_a   1.000
_cell.length_b   1.000
_cell.length_c   1.000
_cell.angle_alpha   90.00
_cell.angle_beta   90.00
_cell.angle_gamma   90.00
#
_symmetry.space_group_name_H-M   'P 1'
#
loop_
_entity.id
_entity.type
_entity.pdbx_description
1 polymer ?
#
loop_
_entity_poly.entity_id
_entity_poly.type
_entity_poly.pdbx_seq_one_letter_code
_entity_poly.pdbx_strand_id
1 'polypeptide(L)'
;MSLKQVILVRKDLKLPAGKMAAQVAHASLESALKTNKSIMDAWRENGAEKIVLKVENEAELKEFQKRINAEKIPSALITDAGHTVVEPGTVT
;
A
#
# COMPACT_ATOMS: atom_id res chain seq x y z
N MET A 1 -11.60 15.24 11.64
CA MET A 1 -11.23 13.82 11.45
C MET A 1 -9.77 13.76 11.06
N SER A 2 -8.95 12.91 11.66
CA SER A 2 -7.56 12.75 11.22
C SER A 2 -7.48 11.87 9.97
N LEU A 3 -6.61 12.22 9.03
CA LEU A 3 -6.32 11.40 7.86
C LEU A 3 -5.20 10.41 8.18
N LYS A 4 -5.32 9.19 7.68
CA LYS A 4 -4.30 8.14 7.80
C LYS A 4 -4.13 7.42 6.48
N GLN A 5 -2.94 6.88 6.25
CA GLN A 5 -2.66 5.95 5.16
C GLN A 5 -2.58 4.53 5.71
N VAL A 6 -3.33 3.61 5.11
CA VAL A 6 -3.28 2.18 5.46
C VAL A 6 -2.57 1.43 4.33
N ILE A 7 -1.58 0.62 4.69
CA ILE A 7 -0.77 -0.15 3.75
C ILE A 7 -0.93 -1.62 4.10
N LEU A 8 -1.46 -2.40 3.16
CA LEU A 8 -1.66 -3.84 3.32
C LEU A 8 -0.49 -4.56 2.69
N VAL A 9 0.12 -5.49 3.43
CA VAL A 9 1.24 -6.31 2.95
C VAL A 9 0.88 -7.78 2.99
N ARG A 10 1.28 -8.51 1.94
CA ARG A 10 1.06 -9.95 1.84
C ARG A 10 1.97 -10.75 2.77
N LYS A 11 1.37 -11.54 3.66
CA LYS A 11 2.06 -12.41 4.61
C LYS A 11 2.63 -13.67 3.96
N ASP A 12 1.94 -14.22 2.96
CA ASP A 12 2.33 -15.44 2.23
C ASP A 12 3.67 -15.29 1.47
N LEU A 13 4.03 -14.07 1.06
CA LEU A 13 5.29 -13.81 0.36
C LEU A 13 6.54 -13.90 1.25
N LYS A 14 6.39 -13.93 2.57
CA LYS A 14 7.49 -14.04 3.56
C LYS A 14 8.67 -13.12 3.25
N LEU A 15 8.39 -11.88 2.84
CA LEU A 15 9.43 -10.93 2.41
C LEU A 15 10.39 -10.63 3.58
N PRO A 16 11.71 -10.56 3.33
CA PRO A 16 12.66 -10.10 4.33
C PRO A 16 12.38 -8.63 4.69
N ALA A 17 12.74 -8.23 5.92
CA ALA A 17 12.37 -6.93 6.48
C ALA A 17 12.72 -5.73 5.57
N GLY A 18 13.91 -5.73 4.95
CA GLY A 18 14.32 -4.67 4.03
C GLY A 18 13.45 -4.58 2.78
N LYS A 19 13.04 -5.73 2.22
CA LYS A 19 12.16 -5.78 1.06
C LYS A 19 10.74 -5.37 1.42
N MET A 20 10.25 -5.79 2.58
CA MET A 20 8.97 -5.33 3.11
C MET A 20 8.95 -3.81 3.27
N ALA A 21 10.00 -3.23 3.86
CA ALA A 21 10.12 -1.77 4.02
C ALA A 21 10.12 -1.03 2.69
N ALA A 22 10.81 -1.55 1.67
CA ALA A 22 10.82 -0.97 0.33
C ALA A 22 9.41 -1.00 -0.32
N GLN A 23 8.69 -2.12 -0.25
CA GLN A 23 7.35 -2.21 -0.82
C GLN A 23 6.34 -1.31 -0.08
N VAL A 24 6.46 -1.21 1.25
CA VAL A 24 5.66 -0.26 2.04
C VAL A 24 5.95 1.19 1.60
N ALA A 25 7.22 1.54 1.35
CA ALA A 25 7.58 2.87 0.86
C ALA A 25 7.01 3.17 -0.54
N HIS A 26 7.07 2.20 -1.46
CA HIS A 26 6.45 2.31 -2.78
C HIS A 26 4.94 2.51 -2.67
N ALA A 27 4.26 1.68 -1.89
CA ALA A 27 2.81 1.79 -1.65
C ALA A 27 2.45 3.17 -1.08
N SER A 28 3.25 3.66 -0.14
CA SER A 28 3.04 4.96 0.49
C SER A 28 3.11 6.11 -0.51
N LEU A 29 4.14 6.10 -1.37
CA LEU A 29 4.34 7.16 -2.37
C LEU A 29 3.26 7.11 -3.46
N GLU A 30 3.03 5.95 -4.06
CA GLU A 30 2.11 5.79 -5.18
C GLU A 30 0.67 6.14 -4.81
N SER A 31 0.20 5.75 -3.60
CA SER A 31 -1.16 6.10 -3.19
C SER A 31 -1.30 7.59 -2.85
N ALA A 32 -0.24 8.22 -2.33
CA ALA A 32 -0.21 9.65 -2.07
C ALA A 32 -0.24 10.47 -3.36
N LEU A 33 0.50 10.06 -4.40
CA LEU A 33 0.52 10.73 -5.70
C LEU A 33 -0.81 10.64 -6.46
N LYS A 34 -1.65 9.63 -6.16
CA LYS A 34 -3.01 9.49 -6.70
C LYS A 34 -4.07 10.29 -5.94
N THR A 35 -3.67 10.96 -4.86
CA THR A 35 -4.54 11.78 -4.03
C THR A 35 -4.48 13.24 -4.48
N ASN A 36 -5.54 14.02 -4.25
CA ASN A 36 -5.50 15.44 -4.54
C ASN A 36 -4.63 16.21 -3.53
N LYS A 37 -4.12 17.38 -3.95
CA LYS A 37 -3.20 18.20 -3.16
C LYS A 37 -3.74 18.56 -1.77
N SER A 38 -5.03 18.87 -1.66
CA SER A 38 -5.63 19.27 -0.38
C SER A 38 -5.63 18.13 0.64
N ILE A 39 -6.00 16.90 0.24
CA ILE A 39 -5.96 15.74 1.12
C ILE A 39 -4.52 15.36 1.46
N MET A 40 -3.60 15.45 0.50
CA MET A 40 -2.17 15.18 0.74
C MET A 40 -1.57 16.16 1.76
N ASP A 41 -1.82 17.45 1.59
CA ASP A 41 -1.31 18.49 2.50
C ASP A 41 -1.93 18.32 3.90
N ALA A 42 -3.24 18.08 4.00
CA ALA A 42 -3.89 17.80 5.27
C ALA A 42 -3.34 16.53 5.95
N TRP A 43 -3.08 15.44 5.21
CA TRP A 43 -2.47 14.24 5.78
C TRP A 43 -1.06 14.51 6.31
N ARG A 44 -0.26 15.32 5.61
CA ARG A 44 1.09 15.70 6.06
C ARG A 44 1.06 16.59 7.29
N GLU A 45 0.13 17.53 7.37
CA GLU A 45 -0.09 18.37 8.57
C GLU A 45 -0.50 17.54 9.79
N ASN A 46 -1.21 16.42 9.56
CA ASN A 46 -1.54 15.42 10.59
C ASN A 46 -0.41 14.40 10.84
N GLY A 47 0.84 14.74 10.50
CA GLY A 47 2.02 13.90 10.79
C GLY A 47 2.25 12.75 9.81
N ALA A 48 1.52 12.70 8.70
CA ALA A 48 1.62 11.67 7.67
C ALA A 48 1.50 10.24 8.24
N GLU A 49 0.50 10.01 9.10
CA GLU A 49 0.25 8.73 9.79
C GLU A 49 0.14 7.56 8.80
N LYS A 50 0.87 6.47 9.07
CA LYS A 50 0.88 5.23 8.29
C LYS A 50 0.63 4.05 9.20
N ILE A 51 -0.32 3.21 8.81
CA ILE A 51 -0.64 1.95 9.50
C ILE A 51 -0.37 0.80 8.52
N VAL A 52 0.61 -0.04 8.85
CA VAL A 52 0.95 -1.21 8.05
C VAL A 52 0.28 -2.44 8.65
N LEU A 53 -0.58 -3.10 7.87
CA LEU A 53 -1.33 -4.29 8.26
C LEU A 53 -0.98 -5.45 7.34
N LYS A 54 -1.21 -6.68 7.81
CA LYS A 54 -0.98 -7.90 7.03
C LYS A 54 -2.30 -8.43 6.48
N VAL A 55 -2.25 -8.95 5.26
CA VAL A 55 -3.27 -9.81 4.66
C VAL A 55 -2.65 -11.18 4.40
N GLU A 56 -3.45 -12.23 4.43
CA GLU A 56 -2.98 -13.61 4.30
C GLU A 56 -2.44 -13.90 2.90
N ASN A 57 -3.06 -13.39 1.84
CA ASN A 57 -2.66 -13.65 0.45
C ASN A 57 -3.18 -12.60 -0.55
N GLU A 58 -2.89 -12.81 -1.84
CA GLU A 58 -3.32 -11.93 -2.94
C GLU A 58 -4.84 -11.81 -3.09
N ALA A 59 -5.58 -12.88 -2.83
CA ALA A 59 -7.03 -12.88 -3.00
C ALA A 59 -7.69 -11.93 -1.99
N GLU A 60 -7.24 -11.98 -0.73
CA GLU A 60 -7.67 -11.04 0.31
C GLU A 60 -7.27 -9.59 -0.02
N LEU A 61 -6.03 -9.37 -0.50
CA LEU A 61 -5.60 -8.05 -0.95
C LEU A 61 -6.51 -7.47 -2.04
N LYS A 62 -6.86 -8.30 -3.04
CA LYS A 62 -7.77 -7.92 -4.13
C LYS A 62 -9.20 -7.67 -3.65
N GLU A 63 -9.65 -8.37 -2.61
CA GLU A 63 -10.95 -8.10 -1.98
C GLU A 63 -10.99 -6.69 -1.37
N PHE A 64 -9.97 -6.33 -0.60
CA PHE A 64 -9.84 -4.97 -0.07
C PHE A 64 -9.75 -3.93 -1.19
N GLN A 65 -8.98 -4.20 -2.24
CA GLN A 65 -8.89 -3.31 -3.40
C GLN A 65 -10.26 -3.04 -4.04
N LYS A 66 -11.09 -4.08 -4.22
CA LYS A 66 -12.45 -3.93 -4.75
C LYS A 66 -13.31 -3.02 -3.87
N ARG A 67 -13.26 -3.20 -2.54
CA ARG A 67 -14.02 -2.39 -1.58
C ARG A 67 -13.58 -0.92 -1.60
N ILE A 68 -12.27 -0.69 -1.56
CA ILE A 68 -11.66 0.65 -1.64
C ILE A 68 -12.05 1.37 -2.94
N ASN A 69 -12.04 0.65 -4.07
CA ASN A 69 -12.44 1.19 -5.36
C ASN A 69 -13.94 1.56 -5.40
N ALA A 70 -14.80 0.74 -4.80
CA ALA A 70 -16.23 1.02 -4.69
C ALA A 70 -16.50 2.28 -3.85
N GLU A 71 -15.70 2.50 -2.80
CA GLU A 71 -15.77 3.69 -1.94
C GLU A 71 -15.02 4.91 -2.53
N LYS A 72 -14.35 4.75 -3.69
CA LYS A 72 -13.55 5.79 -4.36
C LYS A 72 -12.44 6.37 -3.47
N ILE A 73 -11.89 5.56 -2.57
CA ILE A 73 -10.75 5.94 -1.75
C ILE A 73 -9.47 5.83 -2.61
N PRO A 74 -8.61 6.87 -2.65
CA PRO A 74 -7.35 6.81 -3.40
C PRO A 74 -6.47 5.64 -2.93
N SER A 75 -6.03 4.80 -3.86
CA SER A 75 -5.21 3.63 -3.56
C SER A 75 -4.24 3.27 -4.69
N ALA A 76 -3.22 2.50 -4.34
CA ALA A 76 -2.27 1.95 -5.28
C ALA A 76 -2.03 0.47 -4.97
N LEU A 77 -2.00 -0.35 -6.02
CA LEU A 77 -1.57 -1.75 -5.94
C LEU A 77 -0.12 -1.81 -6.38
N ILE A 78 0.74 -2.37 -5.55
CA ILE A 78 2.17 -2.45 -5.83
C ILE A 78 2.49 -3.82 -6.40
N THR A 79 3.36 -3.81 -7.40
CA THR A 79 3.84 -5.02 -8.07
C THR A 79 5.35 -4.95 -8.11
N ASP A 80 6.00 -6.01 -7.65
CA ASP A 80 7.45 -6.09 -7.69
C ASP A 80 7.92 -6.28 -9.14
N ALA A 81 8.78 -5.37 -9.60
CA ALA A 81 9.40 -5.46 -10.92
C ALA A 81 10.38 -6.66 -11.05
N GLY A 82 10.66 -7.36 -9.96
CA GLY A 82 11.23 -8.72 -10.02
C GLY A 82 12.75 -8.81 -9.94
N HIS A 83 13.39 -8.03 -9.08
CA HIS A 83 14.86 -8.05 -8.97
C HIS A 83 15.46 -8.92 -7.86
N THR A 84 14.66 -9.67 -7.08
CA THR A 84 15.23 -10.42 -5.94
C THR A 84 14.46 -11.70 -5.55
N VAL A 85 13.45 -11.60 -4.68
CA VAL A 85 12.93 -12.72 -3.85
C VAL A 85 11.59 -13.32 -4.32
N VAL A 86 10.88 -12.68 -5.24
CA VAL A 86 9.59 -13.15 -5.78
C VAL A 86 9.59 -13.00 -7.30
N GLU A 87 8.72 -13.73 -8.00
CA GLU A 87 8.65 -13.67 -9.45
C GLU A 87 8.31 -12.23 -9.93
N PRO A 88 8.90 -11.77 -11.05
CA PRO A 88 8.51 -10.51 -11.65
C PRO A 88 7.01 -10.43 -11.88
N GLY A 89 6.39 -9.30 -11.52
CA GLY A 89 4.94 -9.15 -11.63
C GLY A 89 4.15 -9.64 -10.40
N THR A 90 4.84 -10.05 -9.32
CA THR A 90 4.17 -10.41 -8.06
C THR A 90 3.57 -9.16 -7.41
N VAL A 91 2.26 -9.19 -7.16
CA VAL A 91 1.58 -8.17 -6.35
C VAL A 91 2.02 -8.33 -4.90
N THR A 92 2.56 -7.26 -4.29
CA THR A 92 3.15 -7.26 -2.93
C THR A 92 2.35 -6.45 -1.94
#